data_AF-A0A8T3YF99-F1
#
_entry.id   AF-A0A8T3YF99-F1
#
_cell.length_a   1.000
_cell.length_b   1.000
_cell.length_c   1.000
_cell.angle_alpha   90.00
_cell.angle_beta   90.00
_cell.angle_gamma   90.00
#
_symmetry.space_group_name_H-M   'P 1'
#
loop_
_entity.id
_entity.type
_entity.pdbx_description
1 polymer ?
#
loop_
_entity_poly.entity_id
_entity_poly.type
_entity_poly.pdbx_seq_one_letter_code
_entity_poly.pdbx_strand_id
1 'polypeptide(L)'
;TQAVADYELLSHDVRRYKEVLNYFVQAEKGVTQMVKGRKHFAKDEHVLRSLFVDRIDAYTGEGYSLVTMARRWPTIITDFIRMRSEWDDVQQIKRELDVTMAEATVLKTKNKLFKEWKALFFPTIKDRLARIENLANARKMSIDSYREWVTPYVARFKMMKETTESPGGRADMLNHHLMTPGAGLAQSESWLRIWTWKPLVPQEFKKPERVKEKKGFIIDPYDNFVKDWQEKINHHYHLVGTKREIKEEEVRKMLHDWTKPEGSYPMSPETNMDPDALYYSFFDIKFLFTMLKTPPPKGIEVDNPMLWIRGWVVSQNVLLVHLLEMEARKRALEMYIGQLVGLKEGEEEIKEKIEKIFEAEQGPQGIRQSWQAFTQGISGSSKHIRKHETFKKAYHALDKFAHLFVRYGPYEPVFKERVSKGFTRELGIEYTRMVEFMLRKMESYRDMHGQRLYE
;
A
#
# COMPACT_ATOMS: atom_id res chain seq x y z
N THR A 1 -14.84 14.58 -3.07
CA THR A 1 -13.99 15.80 -3.03
C THR A 1 -14.23 16.65 -1.79
N GLN A 2 -15.46 17.13 -1.50
CA GLN A 2 -15.72 17.97 -0.31
C GLN A 2 -15.26 17.32 1.01
N ALA A 3 -15.58 16.04 1.23
CA ALA A 3 -15.18 15.32 2.45
C ALA A 3 -13.65 15.22 2.63
N VAL A 4 -12.88 15.17 1.53
CA VAL A 4 -11.41 15.14 1.56
C VAL A 4 -10.87 16.51 1.93
N ALA A 5 -11.40 17.58 1.32
CA ALA A 5 -11.03 18.95 1.66
C ALA A 5 -11.33 19.28 3.14
N ASP A 6 -12.50 18.86 3.63
CA ASP A 6 -12.88 19.00 5.04
C ASP A 6 -11.89 18.25 5.95
N TYR A 7 -11.47 17.03 5.57
CA TYR A 7 -10.48 16.26 6.32
C TYR A 7 -9.09 16.92 6.32
N GLU A 8 -8.62 17.45 5.20
CA GLU A 8 -7.35 18.17 5.10
C GLU A 8 -7.34 19.42 5.97
N LEU A 9 -8.43 20.20 5.93
CA LEU A 9 -8.59 21.40 6.75
C LEU A 9 -8.57 21.06 8.25
N LEU A 10 -9.34 20.04 8.66
CA LEU A 10 -9.35 19.58 10.05
C LEU A 10 -7.99 19.05 10.49
N SER A 11 -7.28 18.33 9.63
CA SER A 11 -5.94 17.78 9.92
C SER A 11 -4.91 18.89 10.12
N HIS A 12 -4.97 19.94 9.30
CA HIS A 12 -4.14 21.14 9.47
C HIS A 12 -4.44 21.84 10.81
N ASP A 13 -5.72 21.98 11.16
CA ASP A 13 -6.12 22.56 12.44
C ASP A 13 -5.63 21.70 13.62
N VAL A 14 -5.77 20.37 13.55
CA VAL A 14 -5.23 19.45 14.57
C VAL A 14 -3.74 19.68 14.79
N ARG A 15 -2.95 19.78 13.71
CA ARG A 15 -1.51 20.05 13.80
C ARG A 15 -1.25 21.36 14.53
N ARG A 16 -1.93 22.44 14.14
CA ARG A 16 -1.76 23.76 14.75
C ARG A 16 -2.12 23.75 16.25
N TYR A 17 -3.21 23.10 16.64
CA TYR A 17 -3.60 22.98 18.05
C TYR A 17 -2.64 22.09 18.85
N LYS A 18 -2.07 21.03 18.23
CA LYS A 18 -1.01 20.20 18.85
C LYS A 18 0.26 21.02 19.09
N GLU A 19 0.68 21.83 18.12
CA GLU A 19 1.81 22.76 18.28
C GLU A 19 1.59 23.74 19.43
N VAL A 20 0.40 24.35 19.51
CA VAL A 20 0.06 25.25 20.63
C VAL A 20 0.09 24.51 21.97
N LEU A 21 -0.50 23.32 22.06
CA LEU A 21 -0.52 22.53 23.29
C LEU A 21 0.90 22.08 23.71
N ASN A 22 1.78 21.80 22.75
CA ASN A 22 3.19 21.51 23.01
C ASN A 22 3.89 22.70 23.69
N TYR A 23 3.61 23.95 23.28
CA TYR A 23 4.15 25.13 23.96
C TYR A 23 3.69 25.24 25.42
N PHE A 24 2.44 24.85 25.72
CA PHE A 24 1.95 24.79 27.11
C PHE A 24 2.69 23.73 27.94
N VAL A 25 2.82 22.51 27.39
CA VAL A 25 3.50 21.39 28.07
C VAL A 25 4.99 21.70 28.28
N GLN A 26 5.65 22.33 27.31
CA GLN A 26 7.05 22.73 27.41
C GLN A 26 7.24 23.90 28.37
N ALA A 27 6.30 24.86 28.40
CA ALA A 27 6.31 25.95 29.38
C ALA A 27 6.14 25.43 30.82
N GLU A 28 5.33 24.37 31.04
CA GLU A 28 5.20 23.74 32.36
C GLU A 28 6.42 22.88 32.74
N LYS A 29 6.98 22.11 31.79
CA LYS A 29 8.17 21.27 32.04
C LYS A 29 9.48 22.04 32.15
N GLY A 30 9.57 23.21 31.49
CA GLY A 30 10.73 24.09 31.54
C GLY A 30 10.95 24.73 32.92
N VAL A 31 9.97 24.65 33.82
CA VAL A 31 10.11 24.99 35.25
C VAL A 31 11.12 24.07 35.96
N THR A 32 11.47 22.90 35.37
CA THR A 32 12.19 21.83 36.09
C THR A 32 13.66 21.61 35.67
N GLN A 33 14.21 22.27 34.64
CA GLN A 33 15.60 22.05 34.22
C GLN A 33 16.59 23.09 34.81
N MET A 34 17.23 22.74 35.93
CA MET A 34 18.48 23.36 36.37
C MET A 34 19.67 22.71 35.66
N VAL A 35 20.13 23.29 34.54
CA VAL A 35 21.38 22.88 33.89
C VAL A 35 22.45 23.94 34.15
N LYS A 36 23.48 23.57 34.92
CA LYS A 36 24.70 24.37 35.20
C LYS A 36 24.49 25.70 35.95
N GLY A 37 23.66 25.74 36.99
CA GLY A 37 23.60 26.89 37.93
C GLY A 37 23.08 28.21 37.35
N ARG A 38 22.65 28.23 36.09
CA ARG A 38 21.90 29.34 35.47
C ARG A 38 20.49 28.83 35.15
N LYS A 39 19.45 29.53 35.64
CA LYS A 39 18.06 29.29 35.23
C LYS A 39 17.97 29.58 33.73
N HIS A 40 17.95 28.55 32.90
CA HIS A 40 17.56 28.70 31.50
C HIS A 40 16.04 28.77 31.43
N PHE A 41 15.53 29.86 30.87
CA PHE A 41 14.10 30.06 30.70
C PHE A 41 13.50 28.98 29.82
N ALA A 42 12.26 28.59 30.13
CA ALA A 42 11.41 27.87 29.21
C ALA A 42 11.31 28.70 27.93
N LYS A 43 12.08 28.34 26.89
CA LYS A 43 12.17 29.06 25.60
C LYS A 43 10.79 29.31 24.98
N ASP A 44 9.79 28.53 25.38
CA ASP A 44 8.46 28.50 24.78
C ASP A 44 7.43 29.38 25.53
N GLU A 45 7.72 29.91 26.73
CA GLU A 45 6.83 30.90 27.38
C GLU A 45 6.78 32.22 26.59
N HIS A 46 7.91 32.58 25.95
CA HIS A 46 7.99 33.72 25.03
C HIS A 46 7.01 33.59 23.86
N VAL A 47 6.82 32.37 23.34
CA VAL A 47 5.90 32.07 22.24
C VAL A 47 4.44 32.18 22.67
N LEU A 48 4.11 31.76 23.89
CA LEU A 48 2.78 31.95 24.46
C LEU A 48 2.47 33.43 24.70
N ARG A 49 3.47 34.19 25.18
CA ARG A 49 3.35 35.64 25.39
C ARG A 49 3.18 36.39 24.07
N SER A 50 3.91 36.00 23.01
CA SER A 50 3.72 36.60 21.67
C SER A 50 2.33 36.29 21.11
N LEU A 51 1.85 35.04 21.26
CA LEU A 51 0.49 34.65 20.87
C LEU A 51 -0.59 35.48 21.58
N PHE A 52 -0.40 35.75 22.88
CA PHE A 52 -1.31 36.58 23.66
C PHE A 52 -1.34 38.03 23.14
N VAL A 53 -0.18 38.62 22.87
CA VAL A 53 -0.08 39.99 22.34
C VAL A 53 -0.78 40.09 20.97
N ASP A 54 -0.45 39.19 20.05
CA ASP A 54 -0.96 39.24 18.67
C ASP A 54 -2.48 38.98 18.58
N ARG A 55 -3.02 38.12 19.45
CA ARG A 55 -4.41 37.63 19.30
C ARG A 55 -5.40 38.24 20.25
N ILE A 56 -4.96 38.78 21.39
CA ILE A 56 -5.87 39.17 22.47
C ILE A 56 -5.67 40.63 22.81
N ASP A 57 -4.43 41.02 23.11
CA ASP A 57 -4.10 42.38 23.50
C ASP A 57 -4.38 43.40 22.36
N ALA A 58 -4.20 42.96 21.11
CA ALA A 58 -4.58 43.76 19.93
C ALA A 58 -6.09 44.00 19.79
N TYR A 59 -6.94 43.16 20.38
CA TYR A 59 -8.40 43.18 20.18
C TYR A 59 -9.22 43.55 21.42
N THR A 60 -8.63 43.61 22.61
CA THR A 60 -9.35 43.90 23.87
C THR A 60 -9.68 45.37 24.12
N GLY A 61 -9.32 46.30 23.22
CA GLY A 61 -9.71 47.73 23.32
C GLY A 61 -8.99 48.52 24.43
N GLU A 62 -8.70 47.91 25.58
CA GLU A 62 -7.84 48.44 26.64
C GLU A 62 -6.38 48.60 26.18
N GLY A 63 -5.96 47.83 25.17
CA GLY A 63 -4.67 48.01 24.52
C GLY A 63 -4.54 49.39 23.89
N TYR A 64 -5.59 49.91 23.25
CA TYR A 64 -5.57 51.22 22.57
C TYR A 64 -5.41 52.41 23.53
N SER A 65 -5.98 52.35 24.73
CA SER A 65 -5.81 53.39 25.75
C SER A 65 -4.43 53.37 26.40
N LEU A 66 -3.77 52.21 26.43
CA LEU A 66 -2.38 52.05 26.86
C LEU A 66 -1.37 52.39 25.73
N VAL A 67 -1.75 52.20 24.47
CA VAL A 67 -0.99 52.61 23.26
C VAL A 67 -0.78 54.11 23.20
N THR A 68 -1.80 54.89 23.58
CA THR A 68 -1.72 56.35 23.57
C THR A 68 -0.96 56.93 24.78
N MET A 69 -0.85 56.20 25.88
CA MET A 69 -0.14 56.64 27.10
C MET A 69 1.38 56.45 27.05
N ALA A 70 1.92 55.54 26.23
CA ALA A 70 3.34 55.23 26.20
C ALA A 70 3.98 55.48 24.83
N ARG A 71 4.88 56.48 24.75
CA ARG A 71 5.72 56.78 23.55
C ARG A 71 6.59 55.60 23.06
N ARG A 72 6.72 54.53 23.86
CA ARG A 72 7.62 53.37 23.69
C ARG A 72 6.89 52.03 23.55
N TRP A 73 5.70 52.00 22.96
CA TRP A 73 4.90 50.77 22.91
C TRP A 73 5.61 49.53 22.32
N PRO A 74 6.39 49.62 21.23
CA PRO A 74 7.15 48.47 20.72
C PRO A 74 8.14 47.88 21.75
N THR A 75 8.70 48.72 22.63
CA THR A 75 9.64 48.30 23.67
C THR A 75 8.91 47.64 24.84
N ILE A 76 7.69 48.06 25.17
CA ILE A 76 6.84 47.41 26.18
C ILE A 76 6.48 45.97 25.78
N ILE A 77 6.20 45.69 24.51
CA ILE A 77 5.95 44.31 24.03
C ILE A 77 7.19 43.45 24.25
N THR A 78 8.37 43.95 23.85
CA THR A 78 9.61 43.19 24.00
C THR A 78 9.94 42.95 25.47
N ASP A 79 9.67 43.92 26.33
CA ASP A 79 9.87 43.81 27.77
C ASP A 79 8.87 42.82 28.39
N PHE A 80 7.61 42.84 27.95
CA PHE A 80 6.60 41.88 28.35
C PHE A 80 6.92 40.44 27.94
N ILE A 81 7.47 40.24 26.73
CA ILE A 81 7.93 38.93 26.28
C ILE A 81 9.09 38.45 27.16
N ARG A 82 9.99 39.34 27.60
CA ARG A 82 11.13 39.02 28.46
C ARG A 82 10.77 38.82 29.94
N MET A 83 9.59 39.28 30.38
CA MET A 83 9.15 39.14 31.76
C MET A 83 9.02 37.68 32.19
N ARG A 84 9.30 37.44 33.48
CA ARG A 84 9.01 36.16 34.13
C ARG A 84 7.57 36.10 34.62
N SER A 85 6.97 34.92 34.57
CA SER A 85 5.64 34.66 35.13
C SER A 85 5.57 34.92 36.64
N GLU A 86 6.68 34.81 37.36
CA GLU A 86 6.77 35.03 38.82
C GLU A 86 6.74 36.52 39.24
N TRP A 87 6.95 37.46 38.31
CA TRP A 87 7.05 38.89 38.62
C TRP A 87 5.67 39.55 38.75
N ASP A 88 5.19 39.70 39.98
CA ASP A 88 3.91 40.36 40.29
C ASP A 88 4.06 41.72 41.01
N ASP A 89 5.27 42.07 41.46
CA ASP A 89 5.54 43.35 42.14
C ASP A 89 6.12 44.41 41.19
N VAL A 90 5.60 45.64 41.29
CA VAL A 90 5.96 46.78 40.42
C VAL A 90 7.42 47.16 40.63
N GLN A 91 7.91 47.13 41.87
CA GLN A 91 9.30 47.48 42.19
C GLN A 91 10.28 46.44 41.64
N GLN A 92 9.90 45.15 41.62
CA GLN A 92 10.69 44.08 41.05
C GLN A 92 10.80 44.23 39.53
N ILE A 93 9.68 44.46 38.84
CA ILE A 93 9.63 44.68 37.39
C ILE A 93 10.48 45.90 37.00
N LYS A 94 10.36 46.98 37.76
CA LYS A 94 11.13 48.22 37.56
C LYS A 94 12.64 47.95 37.63
N ARG A 95 13.10 47.21 38.64
CA ARG A 95 14.54 46.95 38.87
C ARG A 95 15.15 46.02 37.83
N GLU A 96 14.41 45.01 37.40
CA GLU A 96 14.93 43.97 36.50
C GLU A 96 14.90 44.39 35.02
N LEU A 97 13.94 45.22 34.62
CA LEU A 97 13.77 45.66 33.23
C LEU A 97 14.20 47.11 32.97
N ASP A 98 14.61 47.85 34.01
CA ASP A 98 15.03 49.25 33.93
C ASP A 98 14.00 50.17 33.23
N VAL A 99 12.74 50.01 33.63
CA VAL A 99 11.58 50.72 33.07
C VAL A 99 11.03 51.76 34.04
N THR A 100 10.23 52.71 33.55
CA THR A 100 9.57 53.70 34.41
C THR A 100 8.51 53.05 35.31
N MET A 101 8.12 53.74 36.39
CA MET A 101 7.09 53.23 37.32
C MET A 101 5.73 53.03 36.63
N ALA A 102 5.40 53.91 35.67
CA ALA A 102 4.19 53.79 34.86
C ALA A 102 4.25 52.53 33.96
N GLU A 103 5.34 52.32 33.24
CA GLU A 103 5.55 51.13 32.39
C GLU A 103 5.53 49.83 33.20
N ALA A 104 6.18 49.81 34.37
CA ALA A 104 6.16 48.65 35.26
C ALA A 104 4.73 48.31 35.74
N THR A 105 3.88 49.32 35.94
CA THR A 105 2.47 49.11 36.32
C THR A 105 1.68 48.51 35.16
N VAL A 106 1.90 48.97 33.92
CA VAL A 106 1.28 48.41 32.71
C VAL A 106 1.72 46.96 32.49
N LEU A 107 3.01 46.68 32.63
CA LEU A 107 3.58 45.33 32.51
C LEU A 107 3.01 44.37 33.56
N LYS A 108 2.81 44.82 34.81
CA LYS A 108 2.12 44.05 35.85
C LYS A 108 0.70 43.69 35.44
N THR A 109 -0.08 44.66 34.96
CA THR A 109 -1.46 44.43 34.51
C THR A 109 -1.50 43.44 33.34
N LYS A 110 -0.61 43.59 32.35
CA LYS A 110 -0.47 42.63 31.24
C LYS A 110 -0.09 41.23 31.70
N ASN A 111 0.82 41.10 32.67
CA ASN A 111 1.22 39.78 33.21
C ASN A 111 0.06 39.10 33.95
N LYS A 112 -0.78 39.87 34.67
CA LYS A 112 -2.00 39.35 35.30
C LYS A 112 -3.00 38.86 34.27
N LEU A 113 -3.29 39.66 33.24
CA LEU A 113 -4.18 39.27 32.14
C LEU A 113 -3.68 38.03 31.41
N PHE A 114 -2.36 37.92 31.19
CA PHE A 114 -1.75 36.74 30.59
C PHE A 114 -1.95 35.47 31.44
N LYS A 115 -1.81 35.56 32.77
CA LYS A 115 -2.06 34.42 33.68
C LYS A 115 -3.52 33.96 33.64
N GLU A 116 -4.45 34.92 33.71
CA GLU A 116 -5.90 34.64 33.63
C GLU A 116 -6.26 34.02 32.27
N TRP A 117 -5.74 34.59 31.19
CA TRP A 117 -5.88 34.03 29.85
C TRP A 117 -5.32 32.61 29.77
N LYS A 118 -4.10 32.38 30.26
CA LYS A 118 -3.43 31.07 30.22
C LYS A 118 -4.29 30.01 30.93
N ALA A 119 -4.87 30.34 32.08
CA ALA A 119 -5.72 29.45 32.87
C ALA A 119 -7.04 29.09 32.16
N LEU A 120 -7.69 30.06 31.49
CA LEU A 120 -8.94 29.83 30.75
C LEU A 120 -8.71 29.16 29.39
N PHE A 121 -7.62 29.53 28.71
CA PHE A 121 -7.36 29.11 27.34
C PHE A 121 -6.85 27.68 27.26
N PHE A 122 -6.04 27.22 28.21
CA PHE A 122 -5.52 25.86 28.24
C PHE A 122 -6.60 24.76 28.18
N PRO A 123 -7.61 24.72 29.07
CA PRO A 123 -8.67 23.71 29.00
C PRO A 123 -9.49 23.84 27.71
N THR A 124 -9.73 25.08 27.26
CA THR A 124 -10.45 25.36 26.01
C THR A 124 -9.74 24.78 24.78
N ILE A 125 -8.41 24.90 24.72
CA ILE A 125 -7.61 24.29 23.64
C ILE A 125 -7.70 22.77 23.70
N LYS A 126 -7.56 22.18 24.90
CA LYS A 126 -7.61 20.72 25.06
C LYS A 126 -8.95 20.15 24.59
N ASP A 127 -10.06 20.77 25.00
CA ASP A 127 -11.41 20.36 24.60
C ASP A 127 -11.66 20.58 23.11
N ARG A 128 -11.12 21.67 22.55
CA ARG A 128 -11.23 21.95 21.12
C ARG A 128 -10.42 20.96 20.29
N LEU A 129 -9.19 20.63 20.72
CA LEU A 129 -8.34 19.64 20.06
C LEU A 129 -9.04 18.27 20.03
N ALA A 130 -9.58 17.82 21.17
CA ALA A 130 -10.31 16.56 21.24
C ALA A 130 -11.52 16.53 20.27
N ARG A 131 -12.28 17.63 20.19
CA ARG A 131 -13.41 17.74 19.25
C ARG A 131 -12.97 17.71 17.79
N ILE A 132 -11.94 18.47 17.43
CA ILE A 132 -11.43 18.51 16.05
C ILE A 132 -10.82 17.16 15.67
N GLU A 133 -10.10 16.50 16.58
CA GLU A 133 -9.53 15.16 16.35
C GLU A 133 -10.63 14.12 16.13
N ASN A 134 -11.71 14.16 16.93
CA ASN A 134 -12.88 13.31 16.70
C ASN A 134 -13.55 13.58 15.34
N LEU A 135 -13.69 14.85 14.95
CA LEU A 135 -14.23 15.22 13.63
C LEU A 135 -13.32 14.75 12.49
N ALA A 136 -12.01 14.91 12.63
CA ALA A 136 -11.03 14.45 11.64
C ALA A 136 -11.09 12.92 11.48
N ASN A 137 -11.14 12.19 12.59
CA ASN A 137 -11.27 10.73 12.59
C ASN A 137 -12.60 10.28 11.97
N ALA A 138 -13.72 10.93 12.30
CA ALA A 138 -15.02 10.63 11.71
C ALA A 138 -15.03 10.88 10.19
N ARG A 139 -14.39 11.96 9.72
CA ARG A 139 -14.24 12.25 8.29
C ARG A 139 -13.35 11.22 7.59
N LYS A 140 -12.25 10.81 8.21
CA LYS A 140 -11.38 9.74 7.71
C LYS A 140 -12.17 8.43 7.54
N MET A 141 -12.88 8.00 8.58
CA MET A 141 -13.73 6.80 8.52
C MET A 141 -14.79 6.89 7.42
N SER A 142 -15.42 8.05 7.26
CA SER A 142 -16.41 8.26 6.18
C SER A 142 -15.77 8.10 4.80
N ILE A 143 -14.57 8.65 4.58
CA ILE A 143 -13.83 8.49 3.31
C ILE A 143 -13.48 7.03 3.06
N ASP A 144 -13.02 6.32 4.09
CA ASP A 144 -12.67 4.90 4.00
C ASP A 144 -13.90 4.04 3.67
N SER A 145 -15.05 4.28 4.33
CA SER A 145 -16.31 3.61 3.99
C SER A 145 -16.77 3.90 2.56
N TYR A 146 -16.65 5.15 2.09
CA TYR A 146 -16.96 5.46 0.69
C TYR A 146 -16.04 4.72 -0.28
N ARG A 147 -14.75 4.61 0.04
CA ARG A 147 -13.80 3.83 -0.77
C ARG A 147 -14.21 2.36 -0.83
N GLU A 148 -14.53 1.75 0.31
CA GLU A 148 -15.01 0.35 0.36
C GLU A 148 -16.30 0.15 -0.43
N TRP A 149 -17.25 1.08 -0.34
CA TRP A 149 -18.51 1.01 -1.09
C TRP A 149 -18.32 1.17 -2.59
N VAL A 150 -17.44 2.08 -3.02
CA VAL A 150 -17.20 2.36 -4.45
C VAL A 150 -16.37 1.25 -5.10
N THR A 151 -15.51 0.56 -4.33
CA THR A 151 -14.64 -0.51 -4.83
C THR A 151 -15.35 -1.56 -5.68
N PRO A 152 -16.44 -2.23 -5.23
CA PRO A 152 -17.11 -3.24 -6.04
C PRO A 152 -17.74 -2.67 -7.32
N TYR A 153 -18.27 -1.44 -7.28
CA TYR A 153 -18.85 -0.81 -8.47
C TYR A 153 -17.78 -0.47 -9.51
N VAL A 154 -16.66 0.10 -9.07
CA VAL A 154 -15.53 0.41 -9.97
C VAL A 154 -14.87 -0.87 -10.49
N ALA A 155 -14.74 -1.89 -9.64
CA ALA A 155 -14.26 -3.21 -10.07
C ALA A 155 -15.16 -3.78 -11.17
N ARG A 156 -16.49 -3.79 -10.95
CA ARG A 156 -17.47 -4.25 -11.93
C ARG A 156 -17.41 -3.44 -13.22
N PHE A 157 -17.31 -2.11 -13.12
CA PHE A 157 -17.18 -1.24 -14.29
C PHE A 157 -15.88 -1.52 -15.05
N LYS A 158 -14.73 -1.66 -14.39
CA LYS A 158 -13.46 -2.01 -15.06
C LYS A 158 -13.46 -3.41 -15.68
N MET A 159 -14.27 -4.32 -15.14
CA MET A 159 -14.51 -5.64 -15.73
C MET A 159 -15.36 -5.57 -17.01
N MET A 160 -16.26 -4.59 -17.10
CA MET A 160 -17.11 -4.34 -18.27
C MET A 160 -16.40 -3.35 -19.20
N LYS A 161 -15.74 -3.85 -20.25
CA LYS A 161 -15.22 -3.01 -21.33
C LYS A 161 -15.97 -3.30 -22.60
N GLU A 162 -16.39 -2.26 -23.32
CA GLU A 162 -16.91 -2.48 -24.66
C GLU A 162 -15.76 -2.88 -25.59
N THR A 163 -15.98 -3.89 -26.42
CA THR A 163 -14.97 -4.37 -27.39
C THR A 163 -14.45 -3.24 -28.28
N THR A 164 -15.29 -2.23 -28.54
CA THR A 164 -15.03 -0.99 -29.30
C THR A 164 -14.06 0.00 -28.63
N GLU A 165 -13.90 -0.06 -27.31
CA GLU A 165 -12.95 0.77 -26.56
C GLU A 165 -11.50 0.34 -26.81
N SER A 166 -11.28 -0.95 -27.08
CA SER A 166 -9.95 -1.48 -27.36
C SER A 166 -9.58 -1.28 -28.83
N PRO A 167 -8.33 -0.88 -29.15
CA PRO A 167 -7.89 -0.73 -30.54
C PRO A 167 -8.02 -2.02 -31.35
N GLY A 168 -7.73 -3.17 -30.72
CA GLY A 168 -7.85 -4.49 -31.34
C GLY A 168 -9.31 -4.89 -31.58
N GLY A 169 -10.16 -4.75 -30.57
CA GLY A 169 -11.59 -5.12 -30.68
C GLY A 169 -12.37 -4.23 -31.65
N ARG A 170 -11.99 -2.95 -31.80
CA ARG A 170 -12.57 -2.08 -32.84
C ARG A 170 -12.26 -2.58 -34.25
N ALA A 171 -11.01 -2.96 -34.51
CA ALA A 171 -10.60 -3.50 -35.79
C ALA A 171 -11.29 -4.85 -36.06
N ASP A 172 -11.38 -5.70 -35.03
CA ASP A 172 -12.02 -7.02 -35.13
C ASP A 172 -13.52 -6.88 -35.44
N MET A 173 -14.24 -6.00 -34.74
CA MET A 173 -15.67 -5.75 -34.97
C MET A 173 -15.95 -5.19 -36.38
N LEU A 174 -15.09 -4.30 -36.89
CA LEU A 174 -15.24 -3.74 -38.23
C LEU A 174 -14.95 -4.76 -39.34
N ASN A 175 -14.02 -5.69 -39.11
CA ASN A 175 -13.62 -6.69 -40.10
C ASN A 175 -14.43 -7.99 -40.03
N HIS A 176 -15.15 -8.23 -38.92
CA HIS A 176 -15.90 -9.45 -38.73
C HIS A 176 -17.24 -9.38 -39.50
N HIS A 177 -17.31 -10.12 -40.60
CA HIS A 177 -18.43 -10.10 -41.56
C HIS A 177 -19.82 -10.40 -40.95
N LEU A 178 -19.90 -11.09 -39.81
CA LEU A 178 -21.15 -11.33 -39.08
C LEU A 178 -21.45 -10.30 -37.97
N MET A 179 -20.50 -9.43 -37.63
CA MET A 179 -20.60 -8.46 -36.53
C MET A 179 -20.64 -7.02 -37.03
N THR A 180 -20.79 -6.83 -38.35
CA THR A 180 -20.90 -5.52 -38.97
C THR A 180 -22.06 -4.74 -38.33
N PRO A 181 -21.85 -3.49 -37.87
CA PRO A 181 -22.87 -2.69 -37.18
C PRO A 181 -24.22 -2.52 -37.90
N GLY A 182 -24.30 -2.85 -39.20
CA GLY A 182 -25.52 -2.82 -40.00
C GLY A 182 -26.39 -4.09 -39.95
N ALA A 183 -25.91 -5.20 -39.35
CA ALA A 183 -26.65 -6.47 -39.32
C ALA A 183 -27.72 -6.55 -38.22
N GLY A 184 -27.78 -5.57 -37.30
CA GLY A 184 -28.78 -5.51 -36.23
C GLY A 184 -28.68 -6.62 -35.18
N LEU A 185 -27.57 -7.35 -35.15
CA LEU A 185 -27.30 -8.38 -34.14
C LEU A 185 -26.78 -7.73 -32.86
N ALA A 186 -27.45 -7.99 -31.74
CA ALA A 186 -26.93 -7.62 -30.43
C ALA A 186 -26.12 -8.80 -29.90
N GLN A 187 -24.80 -8.64 -29.79
CA GLN A 187 -23.92 -9.60 -29.14
C GLN A 187 -23.40 -9.02 -27.83
N SER A 188 -23.37 -9.85 -26.79
CA SER A 188 -22.65 -9.57 -25.55
C SER A 188 -21.66 -10.71 -25.32
N GLU A 189 -20.40 -10.37 -25.09
CA GLU A 189 -19.37 -11.33 -24.71
C GLU A 189 -18.86 -10.96 -23.31
N SER A 190 -18.88 -11.93 -22.40
CA SER A 190 -18.37 -11.78 -21.04
C SER A 190 -17.32 -12.85 -20.78
N TRP A 191 -16.09 -12.44 -20.45
CA TRP A 191 -15.06 -13.36 -20.00
C TRP A 191 -14.93 -13.37 -18.47
N LEU A 192 -14.60 -14.52 -17.91
CA LEU A 192 -14.19 -14.67 -16.52
C LEU A 192 -12.95 -15.55 -16.51
N ARG A 193 -11.86 -15.07 -15.92
CA ARG A 193 -10.63 -15.82 -15.73
C ARG A 193 -10.48 -16.17 -14.27
N ILE A 194 -10.49 -17.47 -13.96
CA ILE A 194 -10.36 -18.00 -12.62
C ILE A 194 -9.00 -18.70 -12.54
N TRP A 195 -8.20 -18.32 -11.55
CA TRP A 195 -7.00 -19.04 -11.17
C TRP A 195 -7.29 -19.88 -9.94
N THR A 196 -7.05 -21.18 -10.05
CA THR A 196 -7.12 -22.09 -8.91
C THR A 196 -5.82 -22.87 -8.85
N TRP A 197 -5.37 -23.20 -7.65
CA TRP A 197 -4.18 -24.01 -7.48
C TRP A 197 -4.32 -24.94 -6.29
N LYS A 198 -3.59 -26.05 -6.35
CA LYS A 198 -3.56 -27.07 -5.31
C LYS A 198 -2.12 -27.56 -5.12
N PRO A 199 -1.64 -27.69 -3.87
CA PRO A 199 -0.31 -28.26 -3.62
C PRO A 199 -0.25 -29.68 -4.17
N LEU A 200 0.83 -29.97 -4.90
CA LEU A 200 1.08 -31.29 -5.47
C LEU A 200 2.17 -31.96 -4.64
N VAL A 201 1.79 -33.01 -3.92
CA VAL A 201 2.69 -33.81 -3.09
C VAL A 201 2.85 -35.18 -3.75
N PRO A 202 3.82 -35.34 -4.67
CA PRO A 202 3.95 -36.60 -5.39
C PRO A 202 4.35 -37.69 -4.40
N GLN A 203 3.65 -38.83 -4.45
CA GLN A 203 4.09 -40.03 -3.75
C GLN A 203 5.36 -40.57 -4.42
N GLU A 204 6.53 -40.21 -3.87
CA GLU A 204 7.81 -40.73 -4.36
C GLU A 204 8.01 -42.16 -3.85
N PHE A 205 8.05 -43.15 -4.75
CA PHE A 205 8.34 -44.55 -4.41
C PHE A 205 9.62 -44.66 -3.58
N LYS A 206 9.52 -45.34 -2.42
CA LYS A 206 10.60 -45.63 -1.46
C LYS A 206 11.13 -44.43 -0.64
N LYS A 207 10.57 -43.22 -0.75
CA LYS A 207 10.82 -42.21 0.27
C LYS A 207 9.85 -42.42 1.44
N PRO A 208 10.33 -42.43 2.70
CA PRO A 208 9.41 -42.43 3.84
C PRO A 208 8.49 -41.21 3.74
N GLU A 209 7.22 -41.37 4.10
CA GLU A 209 6.31 -40.24 4.28
C GLU A 209 7.02 -39.22 5.18
N ARG A 210 7.08 -37.96 4.71
CA ARG A 210 7.93 -36.94 5.30
C ARG A 210 7.71 -36.85 6.81
N VAL A 211 8.81 -36.88 7.56
CA VAL A 211 8.84 -36.43 8.95
C VAL A 211 8.50 -34.94 8.94
N LYS A 212 7.31 -34.57 9.44
CA LYS A 212 6.71 -33.22 9.46
C LYS A 212 7.45 -32.22 10.38
N GLU A 213 8.75 -32.37 10.58
CA GLU A 213 9.47 -31.66 11.65
C GLU A 213 10.08 -30.33 11.23
N LYS A 214 10.19 -30.01 9.93
CA LYS A 214 10.71 -28.70 9.51
C LYS A 214 9.59 -27.67 9.46
N LYS A 215 9.64 -26.71 10.40
CA LYS A 215 8.83 -25.48 10.34
C LYS A 215 9.43 -24.54 9.28
N GLY A 216 8.71 -24.33 8.18
CA GLY A 216 9.05 -23.32 7.17
C GLY A 216 9.35 -23.88 5.78
N PHE A 217 9.58 -22.98 4.83
CA PHE A 217 9.83 -23.33 3.43
C PHE A 217 11.10 -24.17 3.29
N ILE A 218 11.01 -25.28 2.54
CA ILE A 218 12.16 -26.14 2.22
C ILE A 218 13.19 -25.39 1.36
N ILE A 219 12.69 -24.54 0.47
CA ILE A 219 13.44 -23.66 -0.42
C ILE A 219 12.80 -22.28 -0.29
N ASP A 220 13.61 -21.24 -0.10
CA ASP A 220 13.09 -19.87 -0.10
C ASP A 220 12.43 -19.56 -1.46
N PRO A 221 11.10 -19.33 -1.51
CA PRO A 221 10.42 -19.09 -2.76
C PRO A 221 10.76 -17.72 -3.35
N TYR A 222 11.35 -16.81 -2.57
CA TYR A 222 11.71 -15.47 -3.00
C TYR A 222 13.16 -15.40 -3.52
N ASP A 223 13.34 -15.89 -4.75
CA ASP A 223 14.64 -15.93 -5.43
C ASP A 223 14.85 -14.76 -6.42
N ASN A 224 15.99 -14.76 -7.13
CA ASN A 224 16.30 -13.75 -8.15
C ASN A 224 15.25 -13.71 -9.28
N PHE A 225 14.63 -14.84 -9.62
CA PHE A 225 13.58 -14.89 -10.63
C PHE A 225 12.34 -14.13 -10.16
N VAL A 226 11.91 -14.32 -8.92
CA VAL A 226 10.78 -13.57 -8.35
C VAL A 226 11.11 -12.08 -8.25
N LYS A 227 12.35 -11.72 -7.88
CA LYS A 227 12.82 -10.32 -7.86
C LYS A 227 12.69 -9.64 -9.23
N ASP A 228 13.19 -10.29 -10.28
CA ASP A 228 13.10 -9.78 -11.65
C ASP A 228 11.65 -9.59 -12.11
N TRP A 229 10.76 -10.51 -11.71
CA TRP A 229 9.33 -10.42 -12.04
C TRP A 229 8.59 -9.40 -11.20
N GLN A 230 8.96 -9.22 -9.93
CA GLN A 230 8.40 -8.21 -9.04
C GLN A 230 8.62 -6.81 -9.63
N GLU A 231 9.83 -6.51 -10.12
CA GLU A 231 10.12 -5.24 -10.79
C GLU A 231 9.26 -5.04 -12.04
N LYS A 232 9.11 -6.08 -12.88
CA LYS A 232 8.26 -6.04 -14.07
C LYS A 232 6.79 -5.85 -13.73
N ILE A 233 6.29 -6.51 -12.68
CA ILE A 233 4.92 -6.37 -12.18
C ILE A 233 4.69 -4.95 -11.69
N ASN A 234 5.57 -4.43 -10.84
CA ASN A 234 5.48 -3.06 -10.35
C ASN A 234 5.46 -2.06 -11.51
N HIS A 235 6.29 -2.25 -12.54
CA HIS A 235 6.31 -1.39 -13.72
C HIS A 235 5.00 -1.50 -14.53
N HIS A 236 4.53 -2.73 -14.78
CA HIS A 236 3.32 -2.98 -15.57
C HIS A 236 2.06 -2.37 -14.95
N TYR A 237 1.96 -2.38 -13.62
CA TYR A 237 0.83 -1.82 -12.88
C TYR A 237 1.06 -0.38 -12.39
N HIS A 238 2.13 0.27 -12.86
CA HIS A 238 2.48 1.65 -12.49
C HIS A 238 2.62 1.89 -10.98
N LEU A 239 3.16 0.90 -10.26
CA LEU A 239 3.39 0.96 -8.82
C LEU A 239 4.79 1.51 -8.47
N VAL A 240 5.71 1.58 -9.43
CA VAL A 240 7.10 2.02 -9.18
C VAL A 240 7.15 3.45 -8.65
N GLY A 241 7.83 3.66 -7.52
CA GLY A 241 7.96 4.98 -6.90
C GLY A 241 6.72 5.45 -6.16
N THR A 242 5.71 4.60 -6.01
CA THR A 242 4.50 4.89 -5.23
C THR A 242 4.62 4.32 -3.83
N LYS A 243 3.85 4.84 -2.86
CA LYS A 243 3.76 4.26 -1.52
C LYS A 243 3.27 2.80 -1.51
N ARG A 244 2.70 2.35 -2.62
CA ARG A 244 2.12 1.01 -2.81
C ARG A 244 3.01 0.10 -3.65
N GLU A 245 4.22 0.52 -3.96
CA GLU A 245 5.22 -0.34 -4.56
C GLU A 245 5.43 -1.59 -3.70
N ILE A 246 5.40 -2.77 -4.32
CA ILE A 246 5.67 -4.01 -3.59
C ILE A 246 7.18 -4.05 -3.35
N LYS A 247 7.59 -3.96 -2.09
CA LYS A 247 9.00 -4.04 -1.64
C LYS A 247 9.35 -5.43 -1.13
N GLU A 248 10.64 -5.78 -1.15
CA GLU A 248 11.15 -7.08 -0.65
C GLU A 248 10.65 -7.42 0.77
N GLU A 249 10.67 -6.45 1.69
CA GLU A 249 10.22 -6.63 3.07
C GLU A 249 8.72 -6.99 3.15
N GLU A 250 7.91 -6.43 2.26
CA GLU A 250 6.48 -6.71 2.19
C GLU A 250 6.22 -8.09 1.62
N VAL A 251 6.98 -8.52 0.61
CA VAL A 251 6.86 -9.88 0.04
C VAL A 251 7.10 -10.94 1.12
N ARG A 252 8.07 -10.74 2.01
CA ARG A 252 8.33 -11.66 3.13
C ARG A 252 7.18 -11.71 4.13
N LYS A 253 6.54 -10.58 4.41
CA LYS A 253 5.33 -10.52 5.26
C LYS A 253 4.17 -11.24 4.58
N MET A 254 3.93 -10.98 3.30
CA MET A 254 2.90 -11.65 2.51
C MET A 254 3.11 -13.17 2.47
N LEU A 255 4.35 -13.63 2.26
CA LEU A 255 4.68 -15.06 2.29
C LEU A 255 4.32 -15.68 3.64
N HIS A 256 4.69 -15.04 4.73
CA HIS A 256 4.33 -15.52 6.07
C HIS A 256 2.80 -15.55 6.25
N ASP A 257 2.09 -14.53 5.79
CA ASP A 257 0.62 -14.46 5.91
C ASP A 257 -0.08 -15.51 5.02
N TRP A 258 0.44 -15.76 3.82
CA TRP A 258 -0.09 -16.77 2.89
C TRP A 258 0.15 -18.21 3.33
N THR A 259 1.07 -18.44 4.28
CA THR A 259 1.31 -19.75 4.90
C THR A 259 0.47 -19.99 6.15
N LYS A 260 -0.24 -18.97 6.66
CA LYS A 260 -1.11 -19.12 7.82
C LYS A 260 -2.52 -19.54 7.40
N PRO A 261 -3.09 -20.60 8.00
CA PRO A 261 -4.44 -21.04 7.69
C PRO A 261 -5.53 -20.03 8.13
N GLU A 262 -5.18 -19.02 8.93
CA GLU A 262 -6.12 -18.03 9.48
C GLU A 262 -6.34 -16.79 8.59
N GLY A 263 -5.69 -16.71 7.43
CA GLY A 263 -5.46 -15.41 6.77
C GLY A 263 -6.37 -14.98 5.61
N SER A 264 -7.03 -15.88 4.87
CA SER A 264 -7.54 -15.49 3.54
C SER A 264 -9.05 -15.37 3.43
N TYR A 265 -9.87 -16.30 3.93
CA TYR A 265 -11.34 -16.18 3.92
C TYR A 265 -11.97 -17.15 4.94
N PRO A 266 -13.03 -16.76 5.69
CA PRO A 266 -13.69 -17.64 6.67
C PRO A 266 -14.34 -18.90 6.07
N MET A 267 -14.34 -19.06 4.74
CA MET A 267 -14.89 -20.23 4.04
C MET A 267 -13.83 -21.18 3.44
N SER A 268 -12.53 -20.87 3.51
CA SER A 268 -11.47 -21.77 3.04
C SER A 268 -10.43 -21.97 4.13
N PRO A 269 -10.37 -23.15 4.79
CA PRO A 269 -9.34 -23.47 5.78
C PRO A 269 -7.95 -23.70 5.18
N GLU A 270 -7.79 -23.50 3.86
CA GLU A 270 -6.56 -23.79 3.12
C GLU A 270 -5.64 -22.55 3.04
N THR A 271 -4.35 -22.77 3.26
CA THR A 271 -3.33 -21.75 3.06
C THR A 271 -3.17 -21.44 1.57
N ASN A 272 -2.88 -20.18 1.23
CA ASN A 272 -2.61 -19.80 -0.17
C ASN A 272 -1.33 -20.48 -0.69
N MET A 273 -0.37 -20.75 0.18
CA MET A 273 0.82 -21.53 -0.13
C MET A 273 1.10 -22.52 1.00
N ASP A 274 1.52 -23.72 0.62
CA ASP A 274 2.04 -24.73 1.53
C ASP A 274 3.59 -24.67 1.50
N PRO A 275 4.25 -24.39 2.64
CA PRO A 275 5.71 -24.39 2.74
C PRO A 275 6.35 -25.73 2.35
N ASP A 276 5.63 -26.83 2.55
CA ASP A 276 6.12 -28.18 2.27
C ASP A 276 5.99 -28.52 0.77
N ALA A 277 5.03 -27.92 0.06
CA ALA A 277 4.79 -28.20 -1.35
C ALA A 277 5.75 -27.41 -2.26
N LEU A 278 6.55 -28.12 -3.04
CA LEU A 278 7.48 -27.52 -4.02
C LEU A 278 6.81 -27.21 -5.35
N TYR A 279 5.78 -27.98 -5.70
CA TYR A 279 5.05 -27.89 -6.95
C TYR A 279 3.56 -27.81 -6.66
N TYR A 280 2.86 -27.16 -7.58
CA TYR A 280 1.42 -26.94 -7.52
C TYR A 280 0.79 -27.30 -8.86
N SER A 281 -0.37 -27.91 -8.79
CA SER A 281 -1.30 -27.98 -9.92
C SER A 281 -1.98 -26.62 -10.01
N PHE A 282 -1.71 -25.86 -11.07
CA PHE A 282 -2.29 -24.54 -11.31
C PHE A 282 -3.22 -24.61 -12.51
N PHE A 283 -4.48 -24.22 -12.34
CA PHE A 283 -5.48 -24.19 -13.39
C PHE A 283 -5.82 -22.74 -13.75
N ASP A 284 -5.63 -22.41 -15.03
CA ASP A 284 -6.11 -21.19 -15.65
C ASP A 284 -7.41 -21.50 -16.40
N ILE A 285 -8.53 -21.18 -15.76
CA ILE A 285 -9.86 -21.45 -16.26
C ILE A 285 -10.41 -20.17 -16.86
N LYS A 286 -10.75 -20.20 -18.15
CA LYS A 286 -11.40 -19.10 -18.84
C LYS A 286 -12.81 -19.51 -19.19
N PHE A 287 -13.78 -18.80 -18.63
CA PHE A 287 -15.18 -18.92 -18.98
C PHE A 287 -15.53 -17.77 -19.91
N LEU A 288 -16.03 -18.08 -21.10
CA LEU A 288 -16.57 -17.11 -22.04
C LEU A 288 -18.07 -17.36 -22.14
N PHE A 289 -18.84 -16.32 -21.87
CA PHE A 289 -20.27 -16.34 -22.05
C PHE A 289 -20.61 -15.41 -23.21
N THR A 290 -21.11 -15.98 -24.29
CA THR A 290 -21.54 -15.23 -25.46
C THR A 290 -23.06 -15.28 -25.54
N MET A 291 -23.71 -14.13 -25.46
CA MET A 291 -25.13 -13.97 -25.76
C MET A 291 -25.27 -13.39 -27.16
N LEU A 292 -26.10 -14.02 -27.98
CA LEU A 292 -26.47 -13.54 -29.31
C LEU A 292 -27.98 -13.35 -29.35
N LYS A 293 -28.42 -12.13 -29.71
CA LYS A 293 -29.82 -11.81 -29.93
C LYS A 293 -30.02 -11.33 -31.36
N THR A 294 -30.81 -12.06 -32.13
CA THR A 294 -31.17 -11.66 -33.50
C THR A 294 -32.29 -10.61 -33.49
N PRO A 295 -32.35 -9.72 -34.50
CA PRO A 295 -33.32 -8.65 -34.54
C PRO A 295 -34.77 -9.18 -34.62
N PRO A 296 -35.76 -8.44 -34.06
CA PRO A 296 -37.19 -8.79 -34.12
C PRO A 296 -37.72 -8.86 -35.57
N PRO A 297 -38.89 -9.51 -35.83
CA PRO A 297 -39.93 -9.91 -34.88
C PRO A 297 -39.81 -11.32 -34.29
N LYS A 298 -38.99 -12.21 -34.88
CA LYS A 298 -38.72 -13.58 -34.39
C LYS A 298 -37.29 -13.71 -33.87
N GLY A 299 -36.84 -12.74 -33.10
CA GLY A 299 -35.49 -12.75 -32.53
C GLY A 299 -35.29 -14.01 -31.70
N ILE A 300 -34.20 -14.73 -31.94
CA ILE A 300 -33.75 -15.87 -31.13
C ILE A 300 -32.65 -15.32 -30.23
N GLU A 301 -32.77 -15.62 -28.93
CA GLU A 301 -31.71 -15.43 -27.95
C GLU A 301 -30.98 -16.76 -27.79
N VAL A 302 -29.68 -16.77 -28.09
CA VAL A 302 -28.81 -17.94 -27.93
C VAL A 302 -27.71 -17.59 -26.95
N ASP A 303 -27.65 -18.36 -25.87
CA ASP A 303 -26.57 -18.31 -24.89
C ASP A 303 -25.59 -19.45 -25.15
N ASN A 304 -24.31 -19.12 -25.33
CA ASN A 304 -23.25 -20.09 -25.54
C ASN A 304 -22.14 -19.92 -24.48
N PRO A 305 -22.22 -20.64 -23.36
CA PRO A 305 -21.13 -20.72 -22.39
C PRO A 305 -20.02 -21.64 -22.91
N MET A 306 -18.86 -21.06 -23.21
CA MET A 306 -17.62 -21.77 -23.54
C MET A 306 -16.68 -21.78 -22.34
N LEU A 307 -16.06 -22.93 -22.06
CA LEU A 307 -15.11 -23.09 -20.97
C LEU A 307 -13.78 -23.61 -21.52
N TRP A 308 -12.69 -22.89 -21.26
CA TRP A 308 -11.33 -23.34 -21.54
C TRP A 308 -10.57 -23.53 -20.24
N ILE A 309 -10.25 -24.78 -19.92
CA ILE A 309 -9.43 -25.13 -18.77
C ILE A 309 -8.01 -25.41 -19.28
N ARG A 310 -7.01 -24.71 -18.74
CA ARG A 310 -5.59 -25.01 -18.96
C ARG A 310 -4.94 -25.37 -17.65
N GLY A 311 -4.43 -26.59 -17.53
CA GLY A 311 -3.65 -27.04 -16.37
C GLY A 311 -2.16 -26.83 -16.59
N TRP A 312 -1.47 -26.39 -15.55
CA TRP A 312 -0.03 -26.17 -15.50
C TRP A 312 0.52 -26.83 -14.24
N VAL A 313 1.73 -27.39 -14.33
CA VAL A 313 2.53 -27.73 -13.15
C VAL A 313 3.46 -26.56 -12.91
N VAL A 314 3.27 -25.84 -11.81
CA VAL A 314 4.09 -24.66 -11.46
C VAL A 314 4.91 -24.93 -10.22
N SER A 315 6.12 -24.37 -10.17
CA SER A 315 6.93 -24.35 -8.97
C SER A 315 6.44 -23.29 -7.99
N GLN A 316 6.86 -23.41 -6.73
CA GLN A 316 6.48 -22.49 -5.65
C GLN A 316 6.80 -21.01 -5.93
N ASN A 317 7.95 -20.71 -6.55
CA ASN A 317 8.34 -19.35 -6.95
C ASN A 317 7.48 -18.78 -8.09
N VAL A 318 7.07 -19.61 -9.06
CA VAL A 318 6.16 -19.19 -10.14
C VAL A 318 4.76 -18.91 -9.59
N LEU A 319 4.29 -19.73 -8.64
CA LEU A 319 3.04 -19.44 -7.94
C LEU A 319 3.12 -18.10 -7.18
N LEU A 320 4.24 -17.85 -6.50
CA LEU A 320 4.50 -16.57 -5.82
C LEU A 320 4.39 -15.38 -6.79
N VAL A 321 4.95 -15.47 -8.00
CA VAL A 321 4.82 -14.43 -9.02
C VAL A 321 3.35 -14.16 -9.37
N HIS A 322 2.52 -15.19 -9.53
CA HIS A 322 1.09 -15.02 -9.80
C HIS A 322 0.33 -14.39 -8.61
N LEU A 323 0.69 -14.76 -7.37
CA LEU A 323 0.12 -14.15 -6.16
C LEU A 323 0.50 -12.65 -6.06
N LEU A 324 1.76 -12.32 -6.33
CA LEU A 324 2.22 -10.93 -6.38
C LEU A 324 1.51 -10.14 -7.48
N GLU A 325 1.24 -10.76 -8.64
CA GLU A 325 0.48 -10.13 -9.71
C GLU A 325 -0.95 -9.80 -9.28
N MET A 326 -1.61 -10.70 -8.54
CA MET A 326 -2.95 -10.44 -8.00
C MET A 326 -2.95 -9.30 -6.99
N GLU A 327 -1.97 -9.27 -6.09
CA GLU A 327 -1.82 -8.19 -5.10
C GLU A 327 -1.52 -6.85 -5.79
N ALA A 328 -0.67 -6.84 -6.81
CA ALA A 328 -0.39 -5.66 -7.62
C ALA A 328 -1.64 -5.12 -8.31
N ARG A 329 -2.49 -6.00 -8.88
CA ARG A 329 -3.79 -5.61 -9.45
C ARG A 329 -4.70 -4.98 -8.42
N LYS A 330 -4.77 -5.55 -7.21
CA LYS A 330 -5.56 -5.01 -6.10
C LYS A 330 -5.07 -3.61 -5.73
N ARG A 331 -3.75 -3.43 -5.55
CA ARG A 331 -3.15 -2.13 -5.24
C ARG A 331 -3.39 -1.09 -6.34
N ALA A 332 -3.26 -1.48 -7.61
CA ALA A 332 -3.52 -0.60 -8.75
C ALA A 332 -5.00 -0.17 -8.84
N LEU A 333 -5.94 -1.09 -8.55
CA LEU A 333 -7.36 -0.77 -8.46
C LEU A 333 -7.63 0.22 -7.31
N GLU A 334 -7.03 -0.01 -6.15
CA GLU A 334 -7.19 0.87 -5.01
C GLU A 334 -6.56 2.26 -5.23
N MET A 335 -5.42 2.35 -5.93
CA MET A 335 -4.86 3.63 -6.36
C MET A 335 -5.83 4.39 -7.26
N TYR A 336 -6.41 3.69 -8.23
CA TYR A 336 -7.38 4.27 -9.14
C TYR A 336 -8.63 4.76 -8.38
N ILE A 337 -9.11 4.00 -7.40
CA ILE A 337 -10.23 4.43 -6.54
C ILE A 337 -9.82 5.63 -5.68
N GLY A 338 -8.60 5.64 -5.13
CA GLY A 338 -8.06 6.79 -4.40
C GLY A 338 -8.08 8.05 -5.25
N GLN A 339 -7.64 7.96 -6.51
CA GLN A 339 -7.70 9.06 -7.47
C GLN A 339 -9.14 9.52 -7.73
N LEU A 340 -10.10 8.59 -7.88
CA LEU A 340 -11.52 8.93 -8.08
C LEU A 340 -12.14 9.65 -6.87
N VAL A 341 -11.82 9.20 -5.65
CA VAL A 341 -12.32 9.81 -4.40
C VAL A 341 -11.68 11.19 -4.15
N GLY A 342 -10.53 11.44 -4.80
CA GLY A 342 -9.73 12.64 -4.64
C GLY A 342 -8.75 12.55 -3.47
N LEU A 343 -8.46 11.34 -2.99
CA LEU A 343 -7.37 11.12 -2.04
C LEU A 343 -6.05 11.37 -2.77
N LYS A 344 -5.41 12.47 -2.40
CA LYS A 344 -4.15 12.95 -2.95
C LYS A 344 -2.96 12.10 -2.46
N GLU A 345 -2.99 10.79 -2.61
CA GLU A 345 -1.78 9.95 -2.46
C GLU A 345 -0.70 10.41 -3.47
N GLY A 346 -1.11 10.95 -4.62
CA GLY A 346 -0.22 11.57 -5.60
C GLY A 346 0.37 12.93 -5.20
N GLU A 347 -0.17 13.66 -4.22
CA GLU A 347 0.46 14.93 -3.79
C GLU A 347 1.68 14.70 -2.90
N GLU A 348 1.74 13.61 -2.14
CA GLU A 348 2.96 13.23 -1.43
C GLU A 348 4.04 12.77 -2.40
N GLU A 349 3.69 12.15 -3.53
CA GLU A 349 4.62 11.84 -4.62
C GLU A 349 5.06 13.08 -5.39
N ILE A 350 4.16 14.05 -5.61
CA ILE A 350 4.50 15.36 -6.16
C ILE A 350 5.37 16.13 -5.16
N LYS A 351 5.09 16.07 -3.86
CA LYS A 351 5.94 16.66 -2.81
C LYS A 351 7.29 15.99 -2.72
N GLU A 352 7.40 14.67 -2.77
CA GLU A 352 8.69 13.96 -2.81
C GLU A 352 9.44 14.23 -4.11
N LYS A 353 8.76 14.37 -5.26
CA LYS A 353 9.37 14.79 -6.53
C LYS A 353 9.82 16.24 -6.47
N ILE A 354 9.03 17.14 -5.88
CA ILE A 354 9.36 18.55 -5.65
C ILE A 354 10.52 18.65 -4.66
N GLU A 355 10.51 17.90 -3.55
CA GLU A 355 11.59 17.83 -2.57
C GLU A 355 12.87 17.27 -3.21
N LYS A 356 12.79 16.23 -4.04
CA LYS A 356 13.95 15.74 -4.82
C LYS A 356 14.43 16.74 -5.87
N ILE A 357 13.54 17.54 -6.46
CA ILE A 357 13.90 18.64 -7.38
C ILE A 357 14.58 19.78 -6.60
N PHE A 358 14.06 20.14 -5.42
CA PHE A 358 14.64 21.14 -4.52
C PHE A 358 15.99 20.69 -3.93
N GLU A 359 16.14 19.40 -3.59
CA GLU A 359 17.39 18.79 -3.13
C GLU A 359 18.41 18.67 -4.28
N ALA A 360 17.96 18.35 -5.50
CA ALA A 360 18.82 18.32 -6.69
C ALA A 360 19.28 19.72 -7.14
N GLU A 361 18.46 20.76 -6.94
CA GLU A 361 18.83 22.16 -7.17
C GLU A 361 19.78 22.72 -6.08
N GLN A 362 19.90 22.07 -4.92
CA GLN A 362 20.81 22.48 -3.83
C GLN A 362 22.13 21.69 -3.74
N GLY A 363 22.52 20.93 -4.76
CA GLY A 363 23.83 20.27 -4.70
C GLY A 363 24.43 19.80 -6.03
N PRO A 364 25.32 20.58 -6.67
CA PRO A 364 26.14 20.08 -7.75
C PRO A 364 27.41 19.44 -7.18
N GLN A 365 27.35 18.17 -6.73
CA GLN A 365 28.57 17.34 -6.59
C GLN A 365 28.40 15.82 -6.42
N GLY A 366 27.19 15.27 -6.24
CA GLY A 366 27.04 13.85 -5.86
C GLY A 366 26.93 12.81 -7.00
N ILE A 367 26.52 13.19 -8.22
CA ILE A 367 26.03 12.19 -9.21
C ILE A 367 27.13 11.62 -10.11
N ARG A 368 28.38 12.05 -9.96
CA ARG A 368 29.50 11.58 -10.83
C ARG A 368 30.31 10.41 -10.26
N GLN A 369 30.08 10.00 -9.01
CA GLN A 369 30.87 8.93 -8.37
C GLN A 369 30.17 7.56 -8.31
N SER A 370 28.84 7.47 -8.46
CA SER A 370 28.13 6.17 -8.39
C SER A 370 28.22 5.33 -9.68
N TRP A 371 28.52 5.94 -10.82
CA TRP A 371 28.70 5.22 -12.10
C TRP A 371 30.11 4.64 -12.32
N GLN A 372 31.13 5.15 -11.61
CA GLN A 372 32.50 4.63 -11.68
C GLN A 372 32.75 3.44 -10.74
N ALA A 373 31.98 3.31 -9.65
CA ALA A 373 32.04 2.13 -8.77
C ALA A 373 31.33 0.90 -9.36
N PHE A 374 30.30 1.10 -10.20
CA PHE A 374 29.53 0.03 -10.81
C PHE A 374 30.25 -0.63 -12.01
N THR A 375 31.13 0.10 -12.70
CA THR A 375 31.85 -0.39 -13.89
C THR A 375 33.19 -1.06 -13.58
N GLN A 376 33.74 -0.89 -12.37
CA GLN A 376 34.98 -1.54 -11.92
C GLN A 376 34.77 -2.88 -11.18
N GLY A 377 33.52 -3.27 -10.91
CA GLY A 377 33.18 -4.54 -10.24
C GLY A 377 32.93 -5.75 -11.17
N ILE A 378 32.96 -5.57 -12.50
CA ILE A 378 32.53 -6.61 -13.47
C ILE A 378 33.70 -7.18 -14.30
N SER A 379 34.94 -6.72 -14.13
CA SER A 379 36.08 -7.13 -14.97
C SER A 379 37.21 -7.89 -14.27
N GLY A 380 36.90 -8.66 -13.21
CA GLY A 380 37.94 -9.31 -12.39
C GLY A 380 37.58 -10.66 -11.79
N SER A 381 37.11 -11.65 -12.57
CA SER A 381 37.18 -13.06 -12.13
C SER A 381 37.16 -14.02 -13.32
N SER A 382 38.31 -14.11 -13.97
CA SER A 382 38.61 -15.14 -14.97
C SER A 382 40.05 -15.55 -14.76
N LYS A 383 40.28 -16.59 -13.95
CA LYS A 383 41.28 -17.65 -14.18
C LYS A 383 41.36 -18.66 -13.03
N HIS A 384 41.43 -19.92 -13.44
CA HIS A 384 41.99 -21.10 -12.75
C HIS A 384 41.03 -22.05 -12.03
N ILE A 385 40.40 -22.91 -12.83
CA ILE A 385 40.06 -24.28 -12.40
C ILE A 385 41.02 -25.22 -13.12
N ARG A 386 41.99 -25.76 -12.37
CA ARG A 386 42.86 -26.86 -12.79
C ARG A 386 42.02 -28.14 -12.87
N LYS A 387 42.11 -28.83 -14.01
CA LYS A 387 41.53 -30.16 -14.24
C LYS A 387 42.25 -31.18 -13.36
N HIS A 388 41.52 -31.85 -12.47
CA HIS A 388 41.95 -33.12 -11.86
C HIS A 388 41.35 -34.26 -12.70
N GLU A 389 42.21 -35.02 -13.37
CA GLU A 389 41.83 -35.98 -14.41
C GLU A 389 41.87 -37.45 -13.93
N THR A 390 41.60 -37.70 -12.65
CA THR A 390 41.67 -39.06 -12.06
C THR A 390 40.43 -39.49 -11.26
N PHE A 391 39.28 -38.84 -11.49
CA PHE A 391 37.99 -39.27 -10.91
C PHE A 391 36.88 -39.56 -11.95
N LYS A 392 37.20 -39.59 -13.25
CA LYS A 392 36.20 -39.72 -14.32
C LYS A 392 35.69 -41.15 -14.58
N LYS A 393 36.35 -42.21 -14.11
CA LYS A 393 35.96 -43.59 -14.45
C LYS A 393 35.00 -44.25 -13.45
N ALA A 394 34.98 -43.81 -12.19
CA ALA A 394 34.00 -44.28 -11.19
C ALA A 394 32.69 -43.48 -11.24
N TYR A 395 32.75 -42.19 -11.63
CA TYR A 395 31.57 -41.32 -11.68
C TYR A 395 30.61 -41.71 -12.80
N HIS A 396 31.05 -42.10 -14.00
CA HIS A 396 30.13 -42.37 -15.12
C HIS A 396 29.18 -43.59 -14.94
N ALA A 397 29.51 -44.53 -14.05
CA ALA A 397 28.64 -45.66 -13.75
C ALA A 397 27.58 -45.32 -12.67
N LEU A 398 27.95 -44.47 -11.69
CA LEU A 398 27.02 -43.97 -10.68
C LEU A 398 26.21 -42.78 -11.20
N ASP A 399 26.76 -41.93 -12.05
CA ASP A 399 26.14 -40.73 -12.63
C ASP A 399 24.96 -41.07 -13.55
N LYS A 400 24.91 -42.27 -14.15
CA LYS A 400 23.77 -42.71 -14.96
C LYS A 400 22.50 -42.97 -14.15
N PHE A 401 22.59 -43.08 -12.82
CA PHE A 401 21.43 -43.25 -11.94
C PHE A 401 21.41 -42.29 -10.75
N ALA A 402 22.55 -41.73 -10.32
CA ALA A 402 22.62 -40.80 -9.19
C ALA A 402 21.88 -39.49 -9.46
N HIS A 403 21.86 -38.99 -10.69
CA HIS A 403 21.05 -37.80 -11.06
C HIS A 403 19.54 -38.04 -10.93
N LEU A 404 19.07 -39.30 -10.97
CA LEU A 404 17.68 -39.65 -10.73
C LEU A 404 17.30 -39.66 -9.25
N PHE A 405 18.28 -39.67 -8.33
CA PHE A 405 18.06 -39.82 -6.88
C PHE A 405 18.65 -38.68 -6.03
N VAL A 406 19.58 -37.88 -6.55
CA VAL A 406 20.24 -36.76 -5.85
C VAL A 406 19.75 -35.43 -6.43
N ARG A 407 19.07 -34.62 -5.60
CA ARG A 407 18.70 -33.24 -5.94
C ARG A 407 19.93 -32.34 -5.79
N TYR A 408 20.49 -31.88 -6.90
CA TYR A 408 21.49 -30.81 -6.89
C TYR A 408 20.77 -29.46 -7.02
N GLY A 409 20.46 -28.85 -5.87
CA GLY A 409 19.85 -27.53 -5.80
C GLY A 409 18.32 -27.51 -5.69
N PRO A 410 17.71 -26.32 -5.74
CA PRO A 410 16.28 -26.13 -5.50
C PRO A 410 15.36 -26.62 -6.64
N TYR A 411 15.93 -26.92 -7.82
CA TYR A 411 15.20 -27.28 -9.02
C TYR A 411 15.31 -28.77 -9.35
N GLU A 412 14.31 -29.35 -10.01
CA GLU A 412 14.32 -30.79 -10.36
C GLU A 412 15.35 -31.07 -11.47
N PRO A 413 16.39 -31.88 -11.22
CA PRO A 413 17.43 -32.15 -12.22
C PRO A 413 16.92 -33.03 -13.36
N VAL A 414 15.85 -33.81 -13.14
CA VAL A 414 15.23 -34.70 -14.14
C VAL A 414 13.81 -34.24 -14.46
N PHE A 415 13.67 -32.95 -14.76
CA PHE A 415 12.38 -32.30 -15.02
C PHE A 415 11.56 -33.09 -16.06
N LYS A 416 12.17 -33.43 -17.20
CA LYS A 416 11.45 -34.07 -18.31
C LYS A 416 10.85 -35.42 -17.95
N GLU A 417 11.51 -36.26 -17.14
CA GLU A 417 10.99 -37.60 -16.85
C GLU A 417 10.07 -37.62 -15.64
N ARG A 418 10.41 -36.89 -14.57
CA ARG A 418 9.62 -36.86 -13.35
C ARG A 418 8.36 -36.01 -13.50
N VAL A 419 8.48 -34.81 -14.07
CA VAL A 419 7.32 -33.91 -14.25
C VAL A 419 6.34 -34.50 -15.26
N SER A 420 6.83 -35.01 -16.41
CA SER A 420 5.94 -35.53 -17.46
C SER A 420 5.31 -36.90 -17.17
N LYS A 421 5.86 -37.71 -16.26
CA LYS A 421 5.30 -39.02 -15.91
C LYS A 421 4.58 -39.03 -14.56
N GLY A 422 5.06 -38.27 -13.58
CA GLY A 422 4.48 -38.18 -12.24
C GLY A 422 3.48 -37.04 -12.14
N PHE A 423 3.98 -35.80 -12.20
CA PHE A 423 3.20 -34.61 -11.86
C PHE A 423 2.07 -34.32 -12.86
N THR A 424 2.33 -34.46 -14.16
CA THR A 424 1.31 -34.26 -15.20
C THR A 424 0.20 -35.32 -15.15
N ARG A 425 0.48 -36.52 -14.64
CA ARG A 425 -0.54 -37.56 -14.45
C ARG A 425 -1.52 -37.14 -13.36
N GLU A 426 -1.02 -36.65 -12.24
CA GLU A 426 -1.85 -36.13 -11.15
C GLU A 426 -2.65 -34.90 -11.61
N LEU A 427 -2.00 -33.97 -12.32
CA LEU A 427 -2.67 -32.83 -12.96
C LEU A 427 -3.79 -33.30 -13.92
N GLY A 428 -3.55 -34.36 -14.70
CA GLY A 428 -4.54 -34.95 -15.59
C GLY A 428 -5.75 -35.53 -14.85
N ILE A 429 -5.52 -36.20 -13.72
CA ILE A 429 -6.62 -36.71 -12.86
C ILE A 429 -7.46 -35.55 -12.33
N GLU A 430 -6.83 -34.49 -11.82
CA GLU A 430 -7.56 -33.33 -11.31
C GLU A 430 -8.27 -32.57 -12.44
N TYR A 431 -7.66 -32.47 -13.63
CA TYR A 431 -8.31 -31.92 -14.82
C TYR A 431 -9.58 -32.70 -15.19
N THR A 432 -9.50 -34.04 -15.24
CA THR A 432 -10.66 -34.89 -15.53
C THR A 432 -11.76 -34.68 -14.48
N ARG A 433 -11.41 -34.63 -13.19
CA ARG A 433 -12.38 -34.34 -12.12
C ARG A 433 -13.06 -32.99 -12.29
N MET A 434 -12.31 -31.95 -12.65
CA MET A 434 -12.87 -30.62 -12.92
C MET A 434 -13.82 -30.66 -14.12
N VAL A 435 -13.43 -31.31 -15.22
CA VAL A 435 -14.28 -31.45 -16.41
C VAL A 435 -15.56 -32.22 -16.07
N GLU A 436 -15.45 -33.36 -15.37
CA GLU A 436 -16.59 -34.15 -14.93
C GLU A 436 -17.53 -33.35 -14.02
N PHE A 437 -16.97 -32.58 -13.08
CA PHE A 437 -17.75 -31.70 -12.22
C PHE A 437 -18.53 -30.67 -13.03
N MET A 438 -17.88 -30.01 -14.00
CA MET A 438 -18.52 -29.01 -14.85
C MET A 438 -19.59 -29.63 -15.75
N LEU A 439 -19.32 -30.78 -16.36
CA LEU A 439 -20.30 -31.51 -17.18
C LEU A 439 -21.54 -31.89 -16.38
N ARG A 440 -21.37 -32.45 -15.18
CA ARG A 440 -22.50 -32.77 -14.28
C ARG A 440 -23.32 -31.54 -13.91
N LYS A 441 -22.68 -30.39 -13.71
CA LYS A 441 -23.38 -29.12 -13.42
C LYS A 441 -24.13 -28.59 -14.63
N MET A 442 -23.58 -28.73 -15.83
CA MET A 442 -24.26 -28.36 -17.08
C MET A 442 -25.46 -29.27 -17.37
N GLU A 443 -25.33 -30.58 -17.13
CA GLU A 443 -26.45 -31.53 -17.24
C GLU A 443 -27.57 -31.19 -16.25
N SER A 444 -27.23 -30.97 -14.97
CA SER A 444 -28.20 -30.54 -13.96
C SER A 444 -28.89 -29.22 -14.34
N TYR A 445 -28.17 -28.26 -14.91
CA TYR A 445 -28.76 -27.01 -15.41
C TYR A 445 -29.72 -27.27 -16.57
N ARG A 446 -29.34 -28.14 -17.50
CA ARG A 446 -30.19 -28.56 -18.62
C ARG A 446 -31.45 -29.27 -18.14
N ASP A 447 -31.39 -30.10 -17.12
CA ASP A 447 -32.58 -30.78 -16.59
C ASP A 447 -33.55 -29.80 -15.91
N MET A 448 -33.01 -28.81 -15.18
CA MET A 448 -33.82 -27.78 -14.51
C MET A 448 -34.48 -26.80 -15.48
N HIS A 449 -33.80 -26.41 -16.56
CA HIS A 449 -34.28 -25.38 -17.50
C HIS A 449 -34.81 -25.95 -18.82
N GLY A 450 -34.42 -27.16 -19.19
CA GLY A 450 -34.86 -27.86 -20.40
C GLY A 450 -36.33 -28.27 -20.35
N GLN A 451 -36.94 -28.35 -19.16
CA GLN A 451 -38.40 -28.49 -19.03
C GLN A 451 -39.17 -27.22 -19.45
N ARG A 452 -38.55 -26.04 -19.44
CA ARG A 452 -39.21 -24.76 -19.83
C ARG A 452 -39.12 -24.42 -21.31
N LEU A 453 -38.37 -25.18 -22.10
CA LEU A 453 -38.19 -24.92 -23.54
C LEU A 453 -39.06 -25.81 -24.44
N TYR A 454 -39.87 -26.69 -23.85
CA TYR A 454 -40.83 -27.55 -24.55
C TYR A 454 -42.30 -27.35 -24.12
N GLU A 455 -42.58 -26.35 -23.27
CA GLU A 455 -43.90 -25.76 -23.03
C GLU A 455 -43.92 -24.36 -23.64
#